data_AF-A0A5F2GLF2-F1
#
_entry.id   AF-A0A5F2GLF2-F1
#
_cell.length_a   1.000
_cell.length_b   1.000
_cell.length_c   1.000
_cell.angle_alpha   90.00
_cell.angle_beta   90.00
_cell.angle_gamma   90.00
#
_symmetry.space_group_name_H-M   'P 1'
#
loop_
_entity.id
_entity.type
_entity.pdbx_description
1 polymer ?
#
loop_
_entity_poly.entity_id
_entity_poly.type
_entity_poly.pdbx_seq_one_letter_code
_entity_poly.pdbx_strand_id
1 'polypeptide(L)'
;MPSTTEITVQQLSRLVGLPDAPVLIDVRIDEDYQADPRLLPASCRRNFRTVANWAGEFTGSRVVIICQKGQKLSQGVAAWLRHEGIEAESLEGGFEAWAAAKAPLVMAGAIPPRDDKGRTVWVTRARPKVDRIACPWLIRRFVDPEAVFLFVDAAEVPAVADRFSAVPFDIDNVFWSHRGERCTFDTMIEEFGLASEALDRLALIVRAADTARLDLVPQAAGFLAASLGLSRMFRDDLEQLEAGMLLYDAFFRWCRDATEETHNWPSGSKPS
;
A
#
# COMPACT_ATOMS: atom_id res chain seq x y z
N MET A 1 27.97 12.44 -9.67
CA MET A 1 27.29 12.93 -8.45
C MET A 1 25.85 12.45 -8.51
N PRO A 2 25.23 12.03 -7.39
CA PRO A 2 23.81 11.74 -7.40
C PRO A 2 23.03 12.98 -7.84
N SER A 3 22.05 12.80 -8.72
CA SER A 3 21.12 13.88 -9.13
C SER A 3 20.36 14.34 -7.89
N THR A 4 20.26 15.65 -7.67
CA THR A 4 19.48 16.21 -6.55
C THR A 4 18.01 16.40 -6.90
N THR A 5 17.62 16.00 -8.11
CA THR A 5 16.28 16.24 -8.68
C THR A 5 15.64 14.98 -9.24
N GLU A 6 16.34 13.84 -9.21
CA GLU A 6 15.88 12.57 -9.75
C GLU A 6 16.15 11.43 -8.78
N ILE A 7 15.18 10.53 -8.69
CA ILE A 7 15.27 9.28 -7.96
C ILE A 7 15.30 8.11 -8.95
N THR A 8 16.22 7.18 -8.74
CA THR A 8 16.31 5.96 -9.56
C THR A 8 15.21 4.97 -9.20
N VAL A 9 14.87 4.06 -10.12
CA VAL A 9 13.94 2.95 -9.86
C VAL A 9 14.39 2.12 -8.65
N GLN A 10 15.69 1.85 -8.51
CA GLN A 10 16.23 1.07 -7.39
C GLN A 10 16.10 1.78 -6.04
N GLN A 11 16.26 3.10 -6.00
CA GLN A 11 16.06 3.86 -4.76
C GLN A 11 14.58 3.90 -4.39
N LEU A 12 13.71 4.21 -5.35
CA LEU A 12 12.27 4.29 -5.09
C LEU A 12 11.68 2.93 -4.69
N SER A 13 12.10 1.84 -5.33
CA SER A 13 11.58 0.49 -5.01
C SER A 13 11.87 0.05 -3.58
N ARG A 14 12.94 0.55 -2.95
CA ARG A 14 13.23 0.29 -1.54
C ARG A 14 12.31 1.04 -0.58
N LEU A 15 11.67 2.12 -1.05
CA LEU A 15 10.77 2.97 -0.27
C LEU A 15 9.31 2.56 -0.42
N VAL A 16 8.91 2.03 -1.58
CA VAL A 16 7.52 1.59 -1.81
C VAL A 16 7.05 0.59 -0.76
N GLY A 17 5.82 0.78 -0.27
CA GLY A 17 5.20 -0.04 0.76
C GLY A 17 5.63 0.30 2.19
N LEU A 18 6.48 1.31 2.39
CA LEU A 18 6.89 1.78 3.72
C LEU A 18 6.09 3.00 4.19
N PRO A 19 6.00 3.24 5.51
CA PRO A 19 5.30 4.40 6.05
C PRO A 19 5.93 5.75 5.68
N ASP A 20 7.22 5.78 5.37
CA ASP A 20 7.99 6.97 4.98
C ASP A 20 8.19 7.09 3.45
N ALA A 21 7.46 6.29 2.66
CA ALA A 21 7.47 6.38 1.21
C ALA A 21 7.07 7.80 0.76
N PRO A 22 7.73 8.37 -0.26
CA PRO A 22 7.31 9.65 -0.82
C PRO A 22 5.94 9.51 -1.49
N VAL A 23 5.19 10.61 -1.54
CA VAL A 23 3.94 10.69 -2.30
C VAL A 23 4.26 10.52 -3.79
N LEU A 24 3.60 9.57 -4.44
CA LEU A 24 3.81 9.29 -5.86
C LEU A 24 2.70 9.94 -6.69
N ILE A 25 3.09 10.81 -7.63
CA ILE A 25 2.15 11.49 -8.51
C ILE A 25 2.44 11.09 -9.95
N ASP A 26 1.47 10.39 -10.55
CA ASP A 26 1.47 10.04 -11.96
C ASP A 26 0.86 11.16 -12.80
N VAL A 27 1.68 11.77 -13.64
CA VAL A 27 1.31 12.85 -14.56
C VAL A 27 1.34 12.41 -16.02
N ARG A 28 1.29 11.09 -16.29
CA ARG A 28 1.08 10.57 -17.65
C ARG A 28 -0.19 11.15 -18.25
N ILE A 29 -0.08 11.55 -19.51
CA ILE A 29 -1.24 11.99 -20.30
C ILE A 29 -2.18 10.80 -20.52
N ASP A 30 -3.43 11.08 -20.89
CA ASP A 30 -4.42 10.02 -21.05
C ASP A 30 -4.01 9.00 -22.11
N GLU A 31 -3.35 9.41 -23.19
CA GLU A 31 -2.83 8.47 -24.21
C GLU A 31 -1.82 7.48 -23.63
N ASP A 32 -0.80 7.98 -22.91
CA ASP A 32 0.22 7.16 -22.24
C ASP A 32 -0.40 6.22 -21.18
N TYR A 33 -1.38 6.73 -20.42
CA TYR A 33 -2.09 5.94 -19.42
C TYR A 33 -3.00 4.89 -20.05
N GLN A 34 -3.71 5.18 -21.14
CA GLN A 34 -4.56 4.19 -21.80
C GLN A 34 -3.72 3.09 -22.49
N ALA A 35 -2.51 3.40 -22.94
CA ALA A 35 -1.58 2.41 -23.49
C ALA A 35 -1.13 1.38 -22.44
N ASP A 36 -0.97 1.80 -21.17
CA ASP A 36 -0.74 0.92 -20.04
C ASP A 36 -1.39 1.49 -18.77
N PRO A 37 -2.63 1.06 -18.42
CA PRO A 37 -3.43 1.67 -17.35
C PRO A 37 -2.96 1.27 -15.95
N ARG A 38 -1.91 0.47 -15.83
CA ARG A 38 -1.34 0.11 -14.53
C ARG A 38 -0.70 1.33 -13.88
N LEU A 39 -0.64 1.33 -12.56
CA LEU A 39 -0.08 2.43 -11.76
C LEU A 39 1.12 1.96 -10.95
N LEU A 40 2.00 2.88 -10.58
CA LEU A 40 2.96 2.60 -9.51
C LEU A 40 2.18 2.43 -8.19
N PRO A 41 2.66 1.58 -7.27
CA PRO A 41 1.96 1.37 -6.01
C PRO A 41 1.77 2.68 -5.24
N ALA A 42 0.57 2.88 -4.71
CA ALA A 42 0.16 4.06 -3.96
C ALA A 42 0.23 5.39 -4.75
N SER A 43 0.37 5.35 -6.09
CA SER A 43 0.37 6.58 -6.87
C SER A 43 -1.03 7.13 -7.11
N CYS A 44 -1.13 8.46 -7.15
CA CYS A 44 -2.33 9.16 -7.56
C CYS A 44 -2.10 9.85 -8.92
N ARG A 45 -3.12 9.89 -9.77
CA ARG A 45 -3.03 10.64 -11.03
C ARG A 45 -3.33 12.12 -10.80
N ARG A 46 -2.54 13.00 -11.43
CA ARG A 46 -2.80 14.44 -11.51
C ARG A 46 -2.49 14.96 -12.91
N ASN A 47 -3.27 15.94 -13.38
CA ASN A 47 -3.00 16.57 -14.66
C ASN A 47 -1.86 17.59 -14.53
N PHE A 48 -0.77 17.39 -15.28
CA PHE A 48 0.38 18.30 -15.25
C PHE A 48 0.03 19.74 -15.65
N ARG A 49 -1.00 19.95 -16.49
CA ARG A 49 -1.41 21.27 -16.97
C ARG A 49 -2.03 22.13 -15.87
N THR A 50 -2.54 21.50 -14.82
CA THR A 50 -3.20 22.16 -13.69
C THR A 50 -2.36 22.08 -12.42
N VAL A 51 -1.03 21.91 -12.54
CA VAL A 51 -0.11 21.80 -11.39
C VAL A 51 -0.28 22.94 -10.39
N ALA A 52 -0.50 24.16 -10.87
CA ALA A 52 -0.75 25.33 -10.02
C ALA A 52 -1.99 25.18 -9.11
N ASN A 53 -2.95 24.34 -9.47
CA ASN A 53 -4.20 24.18 -8.72
C ASN A 53 -4.07 23.18 -7.56
N TRP A 54 -3.23 22.15 -7.72
CA TRP A 54 -3.14 21.03 -6.77
C TRP A 54 -1.79 20.96 -6.04
N ALA A 55 -0.76 21.71 -6.47
CA ALA A 55 0.57 21.67 -5.86
C ALA A 55 0.52 21.85 -4.33
N GLY A 56 -0.28 22.80 -3.85
CA GLY A 56 -0.42 23.10 -2.42
C GLY A 56 -0.99 21.96 -1.56
N GLU A 57 -1.63 20.94 -2.17
CA GLU A 57 -2.08 19.75 -1.44
C GLU A 57 -0.90 18.97 -0.82
N PHE A 58 0.31 19.13 -1.36
CA PHE A 58 1.49 18.34 -0.99
C PHE A 58 2.52 19.12 -0.18
N THR A 59 2.16 20.29 0.39
CA THR A 59 3.04 21.05 1.26
C THR A 59 3.52 20.21 2.45
N GLY A 60 4.83 20.20 2.71
CA GLY A 60 5.47 19.42 3.77
C GLY A 60 5.67 17.93 3.44
N SER A 61 5.29 17.48 2.25
CA SER A 61 5.53 16.11 1.78
C SER A 61 6.78 16.00 0.93
N ARG A 62 7.36 14.79 0.88
CA ARG A 62 8.34 14.39 -0.13
C ARG A 62 7.60 13.78 -1.30
N VAL A 63 7.84 14.26 -2.51
CA VAL A 63 7.05 13.90 -3.70
C VAL A 63 7.94 13.35 -4.82
N VAL A 64 7.48 12.27 -5.45
CA VAL A 64 8.11 11.74 -6.67
C VAL A 64 7.14 11.80 -7.83
N ILE A 65 7.56 12.46 -8.91
CA ILE A 65 6.74 12.66 -10.10
C ILE A 65 7.09 11.63 -11.17
N ILE A 66 6.04 10.99 -11.68
CA ILE A 66 6.12 9.94 -12.67
C ILE A 66 5.46 10.44 -13.95
N CYS A 67 6.20 10.46 -15.05
CA CYS A 67 5.62 10.51 -16.38
C CYS A 67 6.03 9.25 -17.15
N GLN A 68 5.67 9.15 -18.43
CA GLN A 68 5.93 7.95 -19.22
C GLN A 68 7.43 7.58 -19.25
N LYS A 69 8.32 8.56 -19.49
CA LYS A 69 9.75 8.34 -19.75
C LYS A 69 10.71 9.07 -18.81
N GLY A 70 10.19 9.71 -17.76
CA GLY A 70 11.01 10.48 -16.80
C GLY A 70 11.57 11.81 -17.36
N GLN A 71 10.97 12.36 -18.42
CA GLN A 71 11.48 13.53 -19.15
C GLN A 71 10.67 14.80 -18.84
N LYS A 72 10.36 15.60 -19.87
CA LYS A 72 9.77 16.95 -19.81
C LYS A 72 8.59 17.12 -18.83
N LEU A 73 7.66 16.17 -18.78
CA LEU A 73 6.45 16.30 -17.95
C LEU A 73 6.79 16.14 -16.46
N SER A 74 7.46 15.04 -16.09
CA SER A 74 7.83 14.81 -14.69
C SER A 74 8.85 15.82 -14.19
N GLN A 75 9.84 16.17 -15.01
CA GLN A 75 10.85 17.17 -14.64
C GLN A 75 10.21 18.57 -14.48
N GLY A 76 9.31 18.96 -15.38
CA GLY A 76 8.61 20.25 -15.30
C GLY A 76 7.71 20.36 -14.07
N VAL A 77 6.93 19.31 -13.77
CA VAL A 77 6.07 19.28 -12.58
C VAL A 77 6.92 19.24 -11.30
N ALA A 78 7.97 18.42 -11.24
CA ALA A 78 8.86 18.39 -10.08
C ALA A 78 9.54 19.76 -9.86
N ALA A 79 9.94 20.46 -10.93
CA ALA A 79 10.46 21.81 -10.83
C ALA A 79 9.42 22.82 -10.33
N TRP A 80 8.15 22.70 -10.76
CA TRP A 80 7.06 23.52 -10.25
C TRP A 80 6.85 23.30 -8.74
N LEU A 81 6.78 22.05 -8.29
CA LEU A 81 6.62 21.75 -6.87
C LEU A 81 7.78 22.32 -6.03
N ARG A 82 9.02 22.22 -6.51
CA ARG A 82 10.16 22.85 -5.85
C ARG A 82 10.07 24.38 -5.82
N HIS A 83 9.49 25.01 -6.85
CA HIS A 83 9.21 26.45 -6.84
C HIS A 83 8.23 26.83 -5.73
N GLU A 84 7.25 25.98 -5.44
CA GLU A 84 6.29 26.13 -4.33
C GLU A 84 6.87 25.69 -2.96
N GLY A 85 8.18 25.37 -2.89
CA GLY A 85 8.85 24.96 -1.65
C GLY A 85 8.61 23.51 -1.23
N ILE A 86 8.13 22.65 -2.14
CA ILE A 86 7.87 21.23 -1.89
C ILE A 86 9.08 20.40 -2.32
N GLU A 87 9.51 19.45 -1.48
CA GLU A 87 10.57 18.50 -1.82
C GLU A 87 10.07 17.55 -2.91
N ALA A 88 10.59 17.71 -4.15
CA ALA A 88 10.12 16.93 -5.28
C ALA A 88 11.27 16.45 -6.18
N GLU A 89 11.18 15.18 -6.58
CA GLU A 89 12.08 14.50 -7.51
C GLU A 89 11.27 13.92 -8.69
N SER A 90 11.90 13.73 -9.85
CA SER A 90 11.30 12.93 -10.92
C SER A 90 11.86 11.51 -10.93
N LEU A 91 11.02 10.52 -11.24
CA LEU A 91 11.48 9.14 -11.42
C LEU A 91 12.29 9.01 -12.72
N GLU A 92 13.55 8.60 -12.58
CA GLU A 92 14.44 8.36 -13.73
C GLU A 92 13.85 7.30 -14.65
N GLY A 93 13.75 7.63 -15.96
CA GLY A 93 13.16 6.75 -16.96
C GLY A 93 11.63 6.55 -16.83
N GLY A 94 11.00 7.13 -15.81
CA GLY A 94 9.56 7.16 -15.64
C GLY A 94 8.90 5.79 -15.48
N PHE A 95 7.63 5.72 -15.87
CA PHE A 95 6.83 4.50 -15.83
C PHE A 95 7.47 3.36 -16.65
N GLU A 96 8.02 3.65 -17.83
CA GLU A 96 8.64 2.64 -18.69
C GLU A 96 9.84 1.96 -18.01
N ALA A 97 10.71 2.71 -17.34
CA ALA A 97 11.85 2.14 -16.62
C ALA A 97 11.41 1.32 -15.39
N TRP A 98 10.39 1.79 -14.67
CA TRP A 98 9.79 1.03 -13.56
C TRP A 98 9.23 -0.33 -14.03
N ALA A 99 8.45 -0.31 -15.11
CA ALA A 99 7.88 -1.51 -15.70
C ALA A 99 8.97 -2.45 -16.26
N ALA A 100 9.99 -1.91 -16.93
CA ALA A 100 11.11 -2.68 -17.46
C ALA A 100 11.94 -3.36 -16.36
N ALA A 101 12.06 -2.71 -15.19
CA ALA A 101 12.67 -3.30 -14.00
C ALA A 101 11.81 -4.38 -13.33
N LYS A 102 10.61 -4.65 -13.85
CA LYS A 102 9.62 -5.59 -13.28
C LYS A 102 9.28 -5.27 -11.83
N ALA A 103 9.33 -3.99 -11.46
CA ALA A 103 8.91 -3.55 -10.15
C ALA A 103 7.37 -3.65 -10.04
N PRO A 104 6.81 -3.76 -8.82
CA PRO A 104 5.36 -3.97 -8.63
C PRO A 104 4.53 -2.88 -9.29
N LEU A 105 3.41 -3.26 -9.89
CA LEU A 105 2.45 -2.36 -10.52
C LEU A 105 1.05 -2.71 -10.04
N VAL A 106 0.18 -1.71 -9.93
CA VAL A 106 -1.21 -1.88 -9.52
C VAL A 106 -2.12 -1.89 -10.73
N MET A 107 -3.03 -2.86 -10.77
CA MET A 107 -4.09 -2.93 -11.77
C MET A 107 -5.17 -1.89 -11.48
N ALA A 108 -5.10 -0.73 -12.14
CA ALA A 108 -6.02 0.38 -11.87
C ALA A 108 -7.50 0.02 -12.08
N GLY A 109 -7.80 -0.90 -13.00
CA GLY A 109 -9.16 -1.39 -13.23
C GLY A 109 -9.77 -2.18 -12.06
N ALA A 110 -8.94 -2.66 -11.13
CA ALA A 110 -9.40 -3.31 -9.90
C ALA A 110 -9.60 -2.30 -8.75
N ILE A 111 -9.09 -1.07 -8.88
CA ILE A 111 -9.27 -0.02 -7.86
C ILE A 111 -10.72 0.47 -7.94
N PRO A 112 -11.47 0.45 -6.82
CA PRO A 112 -12.83 0.97 -6.83
C PRO A 112 -12.91 2.46 -7.18
N PRO A 113 -14.10 2.95 -7.56
CA PRO A 113 -14.33 4.37 -7.76
C PRO A 113 -13.91 5.19 -6.52
N ARG A 114 -13.34 6.36 -6.79
CA ARG A 114 -12.91 7.32 -5.77
C ARG A 114 -14.03 8.33 -5.51
N ASP A 115 -14.10 8.84 -4.28
CA ASP A 115 -15.00 9.92 -3.87
C ASP A 115 -14.58 11.27 -4.48
N ASP A 116 -15.34 12.33 -4.17
CA ASP A 116 -15.06 13.69 -4.67
C ASP A 116 -13.71 14.26 -4.20
N LYS A 117 -13.10 13.65 -3.18
CA LYS A 117 -11.75 13.99 -2.69
C LYS A 117 -10.68 13.09 -3.28
N GLY A 118 -11.03 12.21 -4.22
CA GLY A 118 -10.10 11.31 -4.87
C GLY A 118 -9.70 10.11 -4.01
N ARG A 119 -10.52 9.67 -3.04
CA ARG A 119 -10.21 8.57 -2.12
C ARG A 119 -11.14 7.39 -2.32
N THR A 120 -10.63 6.18 -2.17
CA THR A 120 -11.45 4.97 -2.09
C THR A 120 -12.07 4.87 -0.70
N VAL A 121 -13.33 4.42 -0.65
CA VAL A 121 -14.07 4.25 0.60
C VAL A 121 -14.42 2.77 0.76
N TRP A 122 -14.06 2.20 1.90
CA TRP A 122 -14.18 0.78 2.20
C TRP A 122 -15.01 0.58 3.46
N VAL A 123 -15.80 -0.48 3.51
CA VAL A 123 -16.64 -0.80 4.68
C VAL A 123 -16.50 -2.26 5.07
N THR A 124 -16.42 -2.51 6.37
CA THR A 124 -16.49 -3.85 6.93
C THR A 124 -17.11 -3.81 8.34
N ARG A 125 -17.30 -4.98 8.93
CA ARG A 125 -17.83 -5.10 10.29
C ARG A 125 -16.84 -4.57 11.35
N ALA A 126 -17.39 -4.02 12.42
CA ALA A 126 -16.69 -3.48 13.58
C ALA A 126 -15.84 -4.53 14.31
N ARG A 127 -14.94 -4.06 15.19
CA ARG A 127 -13.99 -4.90 15.94
C ARG A 127 -13.04 -5.68 15.00
N PRO A 128 -12.27 -4.98 14.14
CA PRO A 128 -11.39 -5.59 13.14
C PRO A 128 -10.30 -6.43 13.81
N LYS A 129 -9.86 -7.47 13.12
CA LYS A 129 -8.75 -8.36 13.50
C LYS A 129 -8.14 -8.89 12.23
N VAL A 130 -6.86 -9.27 12.30
CA VAL A 130 -6.14 -9.97 11.23
C VAL A 130 -6.49 -9.39 9.85
N ASP A 131 -7.34 -10.04 9.05
CA ASP A 131 -7.61 -9.61 7.68
C ASP A 131 -8.25 -8.21 7.56
N ARG A 132 -9.09 -7.83 8.53
CA ARG A 132 -9.72 -6.49 8.60
C ARG A 132 -8.77 -5.37 9.03
N ILE A 133 -7.51 -5.70 9.32
CA ILE A 133 -6.41 -4.73 9.46
C ILE A 133 -5.42 -4.90 8.30
N ALA A 134 -5.16 -6.13 7.87
CA ALA A 134 -4.26 -6.46 6.77
C ALA A 134 -4.70 -5.79 5.45
N CYS A 135 -5.98 -5.90 5.12
CA CYS A 135 -6.54 -5.32 3.91
C CYS A 135 -6.42 -3.79 3.91
N PRO A 136 -6.85 -3.06 4.97
CA PRO A 136 -6.57 -1.63 5.08
C PRO A 136 -5.10 -1.24 4.98
N TRP A 137 -4.20 -2.02 5.58
CA TRP A 137 -2.76 -1.79 5.48
C TRP A 137 -2.27 -1.90 4.04
N LEU A 138 -2.63 -2.97 3.32
CA LEU A 138 -2.27 -3.17 1.92
C LEU A 138 -2.77 -2.02 1.05
N ILE A 139 -4.04 -1.63 1.23
CA ILE A 139 -4.65 -0.55 0.49
C ILE A 139 -3.88 0.76 0.75
N ARG A 140 -3.64 1.13 2.00
CA ARG A 140 -2.93 2.39 2.32
C ARG A 140 -1.46 2.41 1.91
N ARG A 141 -0.81 1.26 1.82
CA ARG A 141 0.61 1.17 1.44
C ARG A 141 0.85 1.00 -0.06
N PHE A 142 -0.12 0.45 -0.79
CA PHE A 142 0.09 0.06 -2.19
C PHE A 142 -0.99 0.51 -3.17
N VAL A 143 -2.17 0.95 -2.73
CA VAL A 143 -3.29 1.25 -3.63
C VAL A 143 -3.74 2.71 -3.51
N ASP A 144 -4.06 3.11 -2.29
CA ASP A 144 -4.63 4.42 -1.99
C ASP A 144 -4.24 4.87 -0.56
N PRO A 145 -3.19 5.70 -0.42
CA PRO A 145 -2.72 6.19 0.88
C PRO A 145 -3.78 6.93 1.69
N GLU A 146 -4.78 7.51 1.02
CA GLU A 146 -5.84 8.31 1.63
C GLU A 146 -7.16 7.53 1.80
N ALA A 147 -7.13 6.20 1.63
CA ALA A 147 -8.31 5.35 1.73
C ALA A 147 -9.04 5.52 3.07
N VAL A 148 -10.37 5.61 2.98
CA VAL A 148 -11.27 5.73 4.12
C VAL A 148 -11.83 4.36 4.48
N PHE A 149 -11.81 4.02 5.77
CA PHE A 149 -12.37 2.77 6.28
C PHE A 149 -13.52 3.04 7.25
N LEU A 150 -14.65 2.40 6.98
CA LEU A 150 -15.86 2.45 7.80
C LEU A 150 -16.03 1.11 8.51
N PHE A 151 -16.01 1.15 9.84
CA PHE A 151 -16.29 0.00 10.70
C PHE A 151 -17.69 0.14 11.30
N VAL A 152 -18.58 -0.76 10.94
CA VAL A 152 -20.02 -0.66 11.29
C VAL A 152 -20.55 -1.99 11.82
N ASP A 153 -21.78 -2.01 12.33
CA ASP A 153 -22.42 -3.28 12.68
C ASP A 153 -22.48 -4.21 11.45
N ALA A 154 -22.27 -5.51 11.65
CA ALA A 154 -22.21 -6.48 10.57
C ALA A 154 -23.48 -6.50 9.72
N ALA A 155 -24.66 -6.28 10.31
CA ALA A 155 -25.93 -6.22 9.59
C ALA A 155 -26.07 -4.97 8.72
N GLU A 156 -25.36 -3.89 9.06
CA GLU A 156 -25.44 -2.60 8.38
C GLU A 156 -24.44 -2.46 7.22
N VAL A 157 -23.46 -3.36 7.10
CA VAL A 157 -22.43 -3.27 6.04
C VAL A 157 -23.04 -3.11 4.63
N PRO A 158 -24.05 -3.88 4.21
CA PRO A 158 -24.64 -3.70 2.87
C PRO A 158 -25.34 -2.35 2.70
N ALA A 159 -26.06 -1.88 3.71
CA ALA A 159 -26.77 -0.60 3.66
C ALA A 159 -25.77 0.58 3.62
N VAL A 160 -24.69 0.51 4.39
CA VAL A 160 -23.62 1.50 4.38
C VAL A 160 -22.87 1.49 3.05
N ALA A 161 -22.58 0.31 2.50
CA ALA A 161 -21.95 0.18 1.18
C ALA A 161 -22.76 0.91 0.10
N ASP A 162 -24.08 0.69 0.03
CA ASP A 162 -24.98 1.37 -0.90
C ASP A 162 -25.05 2.89 -0.66
N ARG A 163 -25.27 3.31 0.59
CA ARG A 163 -25.53 4.73 0.91
C ARG A 163 -24.30 5.63 0.85
N PHE A 164 -23.13 5.08 1.09
CA PHE A 164 -21.86 5.83 1.10
C PHE A 164 -20.99 5.52 -0.12
N SER A 165 -21.51 4.75 -1.09
CA SER A 165 -20.72 4.24 -2.22
C SER A 165 -19.42 3.55 -1.75
N ALA A 166 -19.49 2.88 -0.60
CA ALA A 166 -18.36 2.22 0.04
C ALA A 166 -18.26 0.76 -0.43
N VAL A 167 -17.02 0.28 -0.54
CA VAL A 167 -16.74 -1.06 -1.06
C VAL A 167 -16.69 -2.04 0.10
N PRO A 168 -17.61 -3.01 0.17
CA PRO A 168 -17.61 -3.98 1.25
C PRO A 168 -16.47 -4.98 1.07
N PHE A 169 -15.81 -5.34 2.17
CA PHE A 169 -14.75 -6.35 2.18
C PHE A 169 -14.73 -7.17 3.47
N ASP A 170 -14.11 -8.35 3.40
CA ASP A 170 -13.98 -9.31 4.50
C ASP A 170 -15.32 -9.66 5.18
N ILE A 171 -16.33 -9.89 4.35
CA ILE A 171 -17.63 -10.41 4.74
C ILE A 171 -18.10 -11.45 3.71
N ASP A 172 -19.13 -12.22 4.06
CA ASP A 172 -19.69 -13.22 3.16
C ASP A 172 -20.37 -12.58 1.94
N ASN A 173 -20.32 -13.26 0.80
CA ASN A 173 -21.04 -12.91 -0.43
C ASN A 173 -20.68 -11.55 -1.07
N VAL A 174 -19.48 -11.03 -0.83
CA VAL A 174 -18.95 -9.84 -1.54
C VAL A 174 -17.71 -10.20 -2.36
N PHE A 175 -17.38 -9.36 -3.35
CA PHE A 175 -16.23 -9.61 -4.24
C PHE A 175 -14.90 -9.69 -3.49
N TRP A 176 -14.67 -8.75 -2.57
CA TRP A 176 -13.50 -8.69 -1.71
C TRP A 176 -13.71 -9.57 -0.47
N SER A 177 -13.61 -10.87 -0.68
CA SER A 177 -13.80 -11.86 0.37
C SER A 177 -12.79 -13.00 0.23
N HIS A 178 -12.91 -13.97 1.13
CA HIS A 178 -12.19 -15.23 1.08
C HIS A 178 -12.50 -16.00 -0.21
N ARG A 179 -11.51 -16.72 -0.72
CA ARG A 179 -11.64 -17.58 -1.91
C ARG A 179 -11.00 -18.93 -1.66
N GLY A 180 -11.84 -19.93 -1.41
CA GLY A 180 -11.38 -21.26 -1.01
C GLY A 180 -10.57 -21.17 0.29
N GLU A 181 -9.29 -21.54 0.22
CA GLU A 181 -8.39 -21.48 1.37
C GLU A 181 -7.68 -20.12 1.54
N ARG A 182 -7.89 -19.17 0.62
CA ARG A 182 -7.29 -17.84 0.64
C ARG A 182 -8.15 -16.86 1.42
N CYS A 183 -7.51 -15.98 2.20
CA CYS A 183 -8.17 -14.88 2.91
C CYS A 183 -8.43 -13.69 1.97
N THR A 184 -9.14 -12.67 2.43
CA THR A 184 -9.40 -11.43 1.66
C THR A 184 -8.09 -10.71 1.31
N PHE A 185 -7.07 -10.72 2.17
CA PHE A 185 -5.77 -10.12 1.85
C PHE A 185 -5.07 -10.77 0.66
N ASP A 186 -5.15 -12.11 0.55
CA ASP A 186 -4.67 -12.84 -0.62
C ASP A 186 -5.44 -12.44 -1.89
N THR A 187 -6.77 -12.36 -1.78
CA THR A 187 -7.64 -11.91 -2.88
C THR A 187 -7.24 -10.51 -3.35
N MET A 188 -6.94 -9.59 -2.43
CA MET A 188 -6.50 -8.23 -2.76
C MET A 188 -5.14 -8.21 -3.46
N ILE A 189 -4.16 -8.99 -3.01
CA ILE A 189 -2.86 -9.09 -3.70
C ILE A 189 -3.03 -9.55 -5.15
N GLU A 190 -3.86 -10.57 -5.36
CA GLU A 190 -4.14 -11.12 -6.69
C GLU A 190 -4.83 -10.10 -7.61
N GLU A 191 -5.96 -9.54 -7.18
CA GLU A 191 -6.78 -8.64 -8.00
C GLU A 191 -6.10 -7.30 -8.27
N PHE A 192 -5.35 -6.76 -7.31
CA PHE A 192 -4.56 -5.55 -7.53
C PHE A 192 -3.28 -5.81 -8.34
N GLY A 193 -2.89 -7.06 -8.57
CA GLY A 193 -1.67 -7.41 -9.30
C GLY A 193 -0.38 -7.13 -8.52
N LEU A 194 -0.46 -7.16 -7.19
CA LEU A 194 0.63 -6.76 -6.27
C LEU A 194 1.58 -7.91 -5.89
N ALA A 195 1.54 -9.03 -6.62
CA ALA A 195 2.37 -10.20 -6.30
C ALA A 195 3.87 -9.84 -6.23
N SER A 196 4.48 -10.16 -5.08
CA SER A 196 5.90 -10.01 -4.83
C SER A 196 6.30 -10.94 -3.70
N GLU A 197 7.54 -11.40 -3.69
CA GLU A 197 8.01 -12.36 -2.68
C GLU A 197 7.77 -11.89 -1.23
N ALA A 198 7.94 -10.60 -0.97
CA ALA A 198 7.70 -10.02 0.35
C ALA A 198 6.21 -10.04 0.73
N LEU A 199 5.32 -9.66 -0.20
CA LEU A 199 3.88 -9.70 0.04
C LEU A 199 3.35 -11.13 0.11
N ASP A 200 3.90 -12.07 -0.66
CA ASP A 200 3.52 -13.48 -0.63
C ASP A 200 3.85 -14.13 0.72
N ARG A 201 5.03 -13.80 1.28
CA ARG A 201 5.42 -14.22 2.64
C ARG A 201 4.48 -13.63 3.70
N LEU A 202 4.17 -12.33 3.60
CA LEU A 202 3.23 -11.69 4.53
C LEU A 202 1.83 -12.30 4.40
N ALA A 203 1.36 -12.57 3.19
CA ALA A 203 0.08 -13.18 2.91
C ALA A 203 -0.04 -14.57 3.52
N LEU A 204 1.03 -15.37 3.50
CA LEU A 204 1.06 -16.65 4.20
C LEU A 204 0.88 -16.51 5.72
N ILE A 205 1.52 -15.51 6.35
CA ILE A 205 1.37 -15.22 7.77
C ILE A 205 -0.06 -14.79 8.10
N VAL A 206 -0.62 -13.85 7.32
CA VAL A 206 -1.98 -13.34 7.50
C VAL A 206 -2.99 -14.46 7.33
N ARG A 207 -2.92 -15.23 6.23
CA ARG A 207 -3.79 -16.38 5.97
C ARG A 207 -3.74 -17.42 7.08
N ALA A 208 -2.55 -17.75 7.57
CA ALA A 208 -2.38 -18.71 8.66
C ALA A 208 -3.08 -18.26 9.95
N ALA A 209 -2.90 -16.99 10.32
CA ALA A 209 -3.55 -16.40 11.48
C ALA A 209 -5.08 -16.28 11.32
N ASP A 210 -5.54 -15.89 10.14
CA ASP A 210 -6.95 -15.61 9.89
C ASP A 210 -7.80 -16.88 9.76
N THR A 211 -7.23 -17.92 9.14
CA THR A 211 -7.90 -19.21 8.92
C THR A 211 -7.63 -20.25 10.02
N ALA A 212 -7.02 -19.84 11.14
CA ALA A 212 -6.66 -20.69 12.28
C ALA A 212 -5.75 -21.90 11.93
N ARG A 213 -4.95 -21.78 10.86
CA ARG A 213 -3.96 -22.78 10.43
C ARG A 213 -2.55 -22.32 10.78
N LEU A 214 -2.29 -22.23 12.09
CA LEU A 214 -1.08 -21.60 12.64
C LEU A 214 0.21 -22.38 12.33
N ASP A 215 0.08 -23.64 11.93
CA ASP A 215 1.17 -24.53 11.53
C ASP A 215 1.67 -24.27 10.10
N LEU A 216 0.96 -23.46 9.30
CA LEU A 216 1.40 -23.09 7.95
C LEU A 216 2.74 -22.33 7.95
N VAL A 217 3.00 -21.52 8.98
CA VAL A 217 4.22 -20.73 9.09
C VAL A 217 4.53 -20.39 10.55
N PRO A 218 5.78 -20.52 11.04
CA PRO A 218 6.11 -20.34 12.46
C PRO A 218 5.70 -18.99 13.05
N GLN A 219 5.71 -17.95 12.23
CA GLN A 219 5.40 -16.57 12.60
C GLN A 219 3.91 -16.35 12.91
N ALA A 220 3.01 -17.24 12.46
CA ALA A 220 1.55 -17.04 12.52
C ALA A 220 1.01 -16.94 13.95
N ALA A 221 1.46 -17.80 14.86
CA ALA A 221 0.95 -17.81 16.23
C ALA A 221 1.28 -16.51 16.99
N GLY A 222 2.51 -16.00 16.83
CA GLY A 222 2.93 -14.73 17.43
C GLY A 222 2.19 -13.53 16.81
N PHE A 223 2.02 -13.54 15.49
CA PHE A 223 1.25 -12.52 14.77
C PHE A 223 -0.22 -12.48 15.23
N LEU A 224 -0.88 -13.64 15.34
CA LEU A 224 -2.24 -13.74 15.86
C LEU A 224 -2.34 -13.23 17.31
N ALA A 225 -1.40 -13.60 18.17
CA ALA A 225 -1.37 -13.14 19.56
C ALA A 225 -1.27 -11.61 19.64
N ALA A 226 -0.40 -10.99 18.85
CA ALA A 226 -0.27 -9.53 18.78
C ALA A 226 -1.57 -8.87 18.26
N SER A 227 -2.16 -9.40 17.18
CA SER A 227 -3.42 -8.89 16.61
C SER A 227 -4.58 -8.95 17.61
N LEU A 228 -4.71 -10.08 18.33
CA LEU A 228 -5.71 -10.22 19.39
C LEU A 228 -5.45 -9.27 20.57
N GLY A 229 -4.20 -9.07 20.95
CA GLY A 229 -3.78 -8.10 21.97
C GLY A 229 -4.22 -6.68 21.61
N LEU A 230 -3.90 -6.22 20.40
CA LEU A 230 -4.36 -4.92 19.88
C LEU A 230 -5.88 -4.79 19.95
N SER A 231 -6.63 -5.83 19.54
CA SER A 231 -8.10 -5.81 19.62
C SER A 231 -8.66 -5.69 21.05
N ARG A 232 -7.88 -6.05 22.07
CA ARG A 232 -8.24 -5.91 23.48
C ARG A 232 -7.77 -4.58 24.09
N MET A 233 -6.73 -3.97 23.53
CA MET A 233 -6.23 -2.67 23.97
C MET A 233 -7.14 -1.51 23.50
N PHE A 234 -7.68 -1.61 22.28
CA PHE A 234 -8.45 -0.54 21.67
C PHE A 234 -9.94 -0.88 21.62
N ARG A 235 -10.77 0.07 22.08
CA ARG A 235 -12.24 0.01 21.94
C ARG A 235 -12.67 0.64 20.62
N ASP A 236 -12.02 1.72 20.24
CA ASP A 236 -12.21 2.42 18.96
C ASP A 236 -11.53 1.66 17.83
N ASP A 237 -12.27 1.39 16.75
CA ASP A 237 -11.80 0.57 15.63
C ASP A 237 -10.77 1.32 14.76
N LEU A 238 -10.84 2.65 14.66
CA LEU A 238 -9.88 3.45 13.91
C LEU A 238 -8.57 3.59 14.69
N GLU A 239 -8.63 3.81 16.01
CA GLU A 239 -7.42 3.77 16.85
C GLU A 239 -6.73 2.42 16.76
N GLN A 240 -7.50 1.32 16.74
CA GLN A 240 -6.96 -0.02 16.56
C GLN A 240 -6.31 -0.19 15.19
N LEU A 241 -6.93 0.34 14.12
CA LEU A 241 -6.36 0.33 12.78
C LEU A 241 -5.01 1.04 12.76
N GLU A 242 -4.93 2.28 13.26
CA GLU A 242 -3.68 3.04 13.29
C GLU A 242 -2.58 2.34 14.10
N ALA A 243 -2.92 1.78 15.27
CA ALA A 243 -1.98 1.00 16.06
C ALA A 243 -1.53 -0.30 15.34
N GLY A 244 -2.45 -0.92 14.59
CA GLY A 244 -2.19 -2.10 13.78
C GLY A 244 -1.25 -1.83 12.61
N MET A 245 -1.31 -0.65 11.97
CA MET A 245 -0.49 -0.32 10.81
C MET A 245 1.01 -0.60 11.04
N LEU A 246 1.54 -0.22 12.21
CA LEU A 246 2.95 -0.44 12.56
C LEU A 246 3.31 -1.93 12.66
N LEU A 247 2.40 -2.77 13.14
CA LEU A 247 2.62 -4.23 13.20
C LEU A 247 2.81 -4.80 11.79
N TYR A 248 1.94 -4.40 10.86
CA TYR A 248 2.05 -4.85 9.47
C TYR A 248 3.27 -4.25 8.76
N ASP A 249 3.61 -2.98 9.02
CA ASP A 249 4.85 -2.37 8.52
C ASP A 249 6.08 -3.17 8.98
N ALA A 250 6.13 -3.56 10.26
CA ALA A 250 7.24 -4.34 10.81
C ALA A 250 7.33 -5.74 10.18
N PHE A 251 6.20 -6.45 10.05
CA PHE A 251 6.17 -7.78 9.43
C PHE A 251 6.49 -7.71 7.93
N PHE A 252 5.97 -6.73 7.21
CA PHE A 252 6.32 -6.52 5.80
C PHE A 252 7.82 -6.25 5.64
N ARG A 253 8.38 -5.38 6.49
CA ARG A 253 9.83 -5.09 6.46
C ARG A 253 10.65 -6.33 6.75
N TRP A 254 10.22 -7.16 7.69
CA TRP A 254 10.86 -8.45 7.95
C TRP A 254 10.78 -9.39 6.74
N CYS A 255 9.59 -9.55 6.15
CA CYS A 255 9.37 -10.37 4.95
C CYS A 255 10.24 -9.95 3.77
N ARG A 256 10.55 -8.65 3.66
CA ARG A 256 11.32 -8.07 2.57
C ARG A 256 12.83 -8.14 2.78
N ASP A 257 13.30 -7.79 3.98
CA ASP A 257 14.71 -7.46 4.20
C ASP A 257 15.41 -8.27 5.31
N ALA A 258 14.67 -9.02 6.15
CA ALA A 258 15.25 -9.61 7.38
C ALA A 258 14.90 -11.10 7.61
N THR A 259 14.43 -11.82 6.59
CA THR A 259 14.05 -13.23 6.73
C THR A 259 15.22 -14.18 7.04
N GLU A 260 16.45 -13.79 6.68
CA GLU A 260 17.66 -14.59 6.92
C GLU A 260 18.36 -14.23 8.23
N GLU A 261 17.94 -13.16 8.92
CA GLU A 261 18.59 -12.70 10.14
C GLU A 261 18.21 -13.60 11.31
N THR A 262 19.21 -14.22 11.93
CA THR A 262 19.04 -15.00 13.17
C THR A 262 19.59 -14.20 14.35
N HIS A 263 18.77 -13.97 15.38
CA HIS A 263 19.23 -13.40 16.65
C HIS A 263 20.01 -14.43 17.47
N ASN A 264 21.22 -14.74 17.00
CA ASN A 264 22.19 -15.53 17.74
C ASN A 264 23.21 -14.58 18.36
N TRP A 265 23.42 -14.70 19.67
CA TRP A 265 24.55 -14.04 20.33
C TRP A 265 25.84 -14.58 19.69
N PRO A 266 26.76 -13.74 19.17
CA PRO A 266 28.03 -14.22 18.66
C PRO A 266 28.84 -14.76 19.84
N SER A 267 28.73 -16.07 20.11
CA SER A 267 29.64 -16.77 21.00
C SER A 267 31.02 -16.70 20.36
N GLY A 268 31.86 -15.81 20.87
CA GLY A 268 33.23 -15.63 20.40
C GLY A 268 33.94 -16.98 20.28
N SER A 269 34.40 -17.29 19.08
CA SER A 269 35.34 -18.38 18.83
C SER A 269 36.55 -18.16 19.75
N LYS A 270 36.70 -18.99 20.78
CA LYS A 270 38.01 -19.10 21.46
C LYS A 270 38.97 -19.76 20.46
N PRO A 271 40.11 -19.15 20.14
CA PRO A 271 41.15 -19.84 19.41
C PRO A 271 41.67 -20.99 20.29
N SER A 272 41.67 -22.19 19.72
CA SER A 272 42.32 -23.40 20.24
C SER A 272 43.83 -23.26 20.23
#